data_AF-F4NWC2-F1
#
_entry.id   AF-F4NWC2-F1
#
_cell.length_a   1.000
_cell.length_b   1.000
_cell.length_c   1.000
_cell.angle_alpha   90.00
_cell.angle_beta   90.00
_cell.angle_gamma   90.00
#
_symmetry.space_group_name_H-M   'P 1'
#
loop_
_entity.id
_entity.type
_entity.pdbx_description
1 polymer ?
#
loop_
_entity_poly.entity_id
_entity_poly.type
_entity_poly.pdbx_seq_one_letter_code
_entity_poly.pdbx_strand_id
1 'polypeptide(L)'
;MKRCIAESVEPCLFYSYPVHGAGYSKSNVYGVGMSASFKKKLFDCAMKGLCEVKLVAGITSPRVTLSVLSPAIEPTLTEPSSQVTQAVPKDRCALCTIVRDCEYAIRLLPASSNTKQWAGLCRCCRDRVTSVLDFFTYSNYMIQGSIGPGKQGATILSIFRQMLWLCRRMSTAKIGSCSMFETALSAITGPGGGGDWETDIKILT
;
A
#
# COMPACT_ATOMS: atom_id res chain seq x y z
N MET A 1 8.28 19.22 -6.51
CA MET A 1 6.99 18.77 -5.95
C MET A 1 5.85 18.79 -6.96
N LYS A 2 5.48 19.95 -7.54
CA LYS A 2 4.35 20.07 -8.52
C LYS A 2 4.38 19.02 -9.65
N ARG A 3 5.55 18.80 -10.25
CA ARG A 3 5.74 17.80 -11.32
C ARG A 3 5.45 16.37 -10.85
N CYS A 4 6.00 15.95 -9.70
CA CYS A 4 5.75 14.63 -9.12
C CYS A 4 4.26 14.41 -8.79
N ILE A 5 3.56 15.47 -8.37
CA ILE A 5 2.12 15.39 -8.11
C ILE A 5 1.36 15.05 -9.40
N ALA A 6 1.60 15.82 -10.46
CA ALA A 6 0.90 15.65 -11.74
C ALA A 6 1.29 14.35 -12.47
N GLU A 7 2.57 13.97 -12.45
CA GLU A 7 3.08 12.83 -13.23
C GLU A 7 3.01 11.50 -12.47
N SER A 8 3.00 11.51 -11.14
CA SER A 8 3.06 10.29 -10.32
C SER A 8 1.91 10.16 -9.33
N VAL A 9 1.68 11.16 -8.46
CA VAL A 9 0.69 11.05 -7.37
C VAL A 9 -0.73 10.93 -7.92
N GLU A 10 -1.17 11.88 -8.76
CA GLU A 10 -2.53 11.88 -9.29
C GLU A 10 -2.81 10.64 -10.15
N PRO A 11 -1.92 10.24 -11.08
CA PRO A 11 -2.11 8.98 -11.81
C PRO A 11 -2.11 7.77 -10.87
N CYS A 12 -1.28 7.71 -9.83
CA CYS A 12 -1.27 6.57 -8.91
C CYS A 12 -2.59 6.42 -8.15
N LEU A 13 -3.12 7.51 -7.57
CA LEU A 13 -4.37 7.45 -6.80
C LEU A 13 -5.62 7.29 -7.66
N PHE A 14 -5.65 7.93 -8.83
CA PHE A 14 -6.90 8.18 -9.54
C PHE A 14 -7.02 7.49 -10.90
N TYR A 15 -6.02 6.68 -11.28
CA TYR A 15 -6.11 5.87 -12.48
C TYR A 15 -7.26 4.88 -12.36
N SER A 16 -8.27 5.10 -13.20
CA SER A 16 -9.42 4.21 -13.34
C SER A 16 -9.05 3.12 -14.34
N TYR A 17 -9.21 1.85 -13.96
CA TYR A 17 -8.98 0.75 -14.88
C TYR A 17 -10.12 0.73 -15.92
N PRO A 18 -9.84 0.85 -17.23
CA PRO A 18 -10.85 0.55 -18.24
C PRO A 18 -11.15 -0.94 -18.18
N VAL A 19 -12.39 -1.31 -17.85
CA VAL A 19 -12.84 -2.70 -17.92
C VAL A 19 -13.13 -3.01 -19.38
N HIS A 20 -12.14 -3.54 -20.10
CA HIS A 20 -12.32 -4.06 -21.45
C HIS A 20 -13.11 -5.38 -21.37
N GLY A 21 -14.43 -5.33 -21.52
CA GLY A 21 -15.24 -6.55 -21.51
C GLY A 21 -16.77 -6.41 -21.58
N ALA A 22 -17.35 -5.21 -21.57
CA ALA A 22 -18.80 -5.07 -21.69
C ALA A 22 -19.18 -4.43 -23.03
N GLY A 23 -19.32 -5.25 -24.06
CA GLY A 23 -20.13 -4.89 -25.21
C GLY A 23 -21.56 -4.64 -24.73
N TYR A 24 -22.08 -3.45 -25.03
CA TYR A 24 -23.49 -3.07 -25.00
C TYR A 24 -24.25 -3.27 -23.66
N SER A 25 -24.56 -2.13 -23.02
CA SER A 25 -25.70 -1.94 -22.11
C SER A 25 -25.71 -2.70 -20.77
N LYS A 26 -25.15 -2.07 -19.72
CA LYS A 26 -25.81 -1.73 -18.44
C LYS A 26 -24.77 -1.26 -17.41
N SER A 27 -24.85 0.02 -17.09
CA SER A 27 -23.94 0.84 -16.27
C SER A 27 -23.97 0.57 -14.75
N ASN A 28 -24.22 -0.67 -14.28
CA ASN A 28 -24.44 -0.90 -12.85
C ASN A 28 -23.51 -1.90 -12.14
N VAL A 29 -22.47 -2.44 -12.80
CA VAL A 29 -21.60 -3.46 -12.16
C VAL A 29 -20.11 -3.12 -12.15
N TYR A 30 -19.63 -2.16 -12.95
CA TYR A 30 -18.20 -1.86 -13.02
C TYR A 30 -17.91 -0.37 -13.15
N GLY A 31 -17.28 0.21 -12.12
CA GLY A 31 -16.41 1.39 -12.30
C GLY A 31 -17.09 2.75 -12.46
N VAL A 32 -18.15 3.08 -11.72
CA VAL A 32 -18.46 4.49 -11.48
C VAL A 32 -17.29 5.04 -10.67
N GLY A 33 -16.40 5.81 -11.30
CA GLY A 33 -15.19 6.31 -10.67
C GLY A 33 -15.47 6.97 -9.31
N MET A 34 -14.44 7.05 -8.48
CA MET A 34 -14.50 7.69 -7.18
C MET A 34 -15.12 9.09 -7.27
N SER A 35 -16.02 9.44 -6.34
CA SER A 35 -16.69 10.74 -6.38
C SER A 35 -15.67 11.88 -6.29
N ALA A 36 -15.93 13.00 -6.98
CA ALA A 36 -15.01 14.14 -6.97
C ALA A 36 -14.74 14.68 -5.55
N SER A 37 -15.75 14.63 -4.67
CA SER A 37 -15.63 15.02 -3.27
C SER A 37 -14.72 14.09 -2.48
N PHE A 38 -14.85 12.77 -2.65
CA PHE A 38 -13.96 11.81 -2.00
C PHE A 38 -12.55 11.88 -2.58
N LYS A 39 -12.41 12.08 -3.91
CA LYS A 39 -11.12 12.29 -4.58
C LYS A 39 -10.35 13.45 -3.98
N LYS A 40 -11.00 14.62 -3.86
CA LYS A 40 -10.43 15.80 -3.23
C LYS A 40 -10.07 15.54 -1.77
N LYS A 41 -11.00 14.95 -0.99
CA LYS A 41 -10.77 14.65 0.43
C LYS A 41 -9.60 13.68 0.63
N LEU A 42 -9.50 12.62 -0.17
CA LEU A 42 -8.41 11.65 -0.11
C LEU A 42 -7.07 12.32 -0.40
N PHE A 43 -7.00 13.16 -1.43
CA PHE A 43 -5.78 13.89 -1.77
C PHE A 43 -5.33 14.81 -0.64
N ASP A 44 -6.27 15.63 -0.12
CA ASP A 44 -5.99 16.58 0.96
C ASP A 44 -5.55 15.87 2.24
N CYS A 45 -6.20 14.76 2.59
CA CYS A 45 -5.82 13.94 3.74
C CYS A 45 -4.45 13.28 3.52
N ALA A 46 -4.16 12.75 2.34
CA ALA A 46 -2.89 12.09 2.04
C ALA A 46 -1.71 13.07 2.15
N MET A 47 -1.87 14.28 1.60
CA MET A 47 -0.85 15.32 1.68
C MET A 47 -0.55 15.75 3.12
N LYS A 48 -1.57 15.73 3.99
CA LYS A 48 -1.47 16.10 5.41
C LYS A 48 -1.07 14.95 6.34
N GLY A 49 -0.89 13.72 5.83
CA GLY A 49 -0.65 12.55 6.67
C GLY A 49 -1.86 12.13 7.51
N LEU A 50 -3.07 12.47 7.06
CA LEU A 50 -4.35 12.21 7.73
C LEU A 50 -5.10 11.00 7.16
N CYS A 51 -4.37 10.04 6.60
CA CYS A 51 -4.92 8.79 6.09
C CYS A 51 -4.36 7.63 6.91
N GLU A 52 -5.24 6.78 7.43
CA GLU A 52 -4.85 5.53 8.07
C GLU A 52 -5.27 4.36 7.21
N VAL A 53 -4.40 3.36 7.11
CA VAL A 53 -4.68 2.09 6.42
C VAL A 53 -4.42 0.95 7.39
N LYS A 54 -5.36 0.01 7.51
CA LYS A 54 -5.19 -1.20 8.32
C LYS A 54 -5.57 -2.45 7.57
N LEU A 55 -5.04 -3.58 8.00
CA LEU A 55 -5.52 -4.91 7.61
C LEU A 55 -6.81 -5.22 8.39
N VAL A 56 -7.82 -5.77 7.70
CA VAL A 56 -9.14 -6.12 8.26
C VAL A 56 -9.38 -7.62 8.25
N ALA A 57 -8.74 -8.37 7.34
CA ALA A 57 -8.87 -9.83 7.26
C ALA A 57 -7.50 -10.52 7.18
N GLY A 58 -7.39 -11.67 7.86
CA GLY A 58 -6.15 -12.42 8.04
C GLY A 58 -5.75 -13.19 6.79
N ILE A 59 -4.59 -12.84 6.23
CA ILE A 59 -3.89 -13.70 5.29
C ILE A 59 -3.11 -14.71 6.14
N THR A 60 -3.53 -15.97 6.18
CA THR A 60 -2.57 -17.07 6.34
C THR A 60 -1.69 -17.03 5.09
N SER A 61 -0.55 -16.35 5.19
CA SER A 61 0.49 -16.48 4.18
C SER A 61 0.84 -17.97 4.07
N PRO A 62 0.86 -18.58 2.87
CA PRO A 62 1.56 -19.84 2.71
C PRO A 62 3.04 -19.51 2.82
N ARG A 63 3.54 -19.36 4.04
CA ARG A 63 4.96 -19.58 4.30
C ARG A 63 5.16 -21.04 3.97
N VAL A 64 5.71 -21.31 2.79
CA VAL A 64 6.40 -22.56 2.49
C VAL A 64 7.44 -22.70 3.60
N THR A 65 7.05 -23.39 4.67
CA THR A 65 7.95 -23.84 5.71
C THR A 65 8.65 -25.03 5.06
N LEU A 66 9.86 -24.77 4.56
CA LEU A 66 10.83 -25.83 4.32
C LEU A 66 11.04 -26.50 5.68
N SER A 67 10.32 -27.60 5.88
CA SER A 67 10.42 -28.43 7.05
C SER A 67 11.78 -29.12 7.02
N VAL A 68 12.75 -28.53 7.73
CA VAL A 68 14.03 -29.20 8.03
C VAL A 68 13.70 -30.26 9.07
N LEU A 69 13.70 -31.51 8.63
CA LEU A 69 13.56 -32.70 9.48
C LEU A 69 14.78 -32.83 10.40
N SER A 70 14.54 -32.87 11.71
CA SER A 70 15.37 -33.62 12.66
C SER A 70 14.55 -34.00 13.91
N PRO A 71 14.88 -35.10 14.59
CA PRO A 71 13.87 -35.97 15.20
C PRO A 71 13.79 -35.91 16.74
N ALA A 72 12.67 -36.45 17.23
CA ALA A 72 12.38 -36.98 18.56
C ALA A 72 12.15 -35.97 19.71
N ILE A 73 10.90 -35.92 20.20
CA ILE A 73 10.44 -36.39 21.54
C ILE A 73 8.89 -36.31 21.58
N GLU A 74 8.30 -37.20 22.37
CA GLU A 74 6.93 -37.73 22.53
C GLU A 74 5.69 -36.79 22.57
N PRO A 75 4.46 -37.33 22.36
CA PRO A 75 3.27 -36.56 22.05
C PRO A 75 2.50 -36.13 23.30
N THR A 76 2.31 -34.83 23.48
CA THR A 76 1.26 -34.29 24.36
C THR A 76 0.10 -33.83 23.48
N LEU A 77 -1.02 -34.56 23.55
CA LEU A 77 -2.31 -34.18 22.98
C LEU A 77 -2.72 -32.81 23.53
N THR A 78 -2.47 -31.77 22.76
CA THR A 78 -3.01 -30.43 22.98
C THR A 78 -3.87 -30.10 21.79
N GLU A 79 -5.16 -29.90 22.05
CA GLU A 79 -6.21 -29.61 21.09
C GLU A 79 -5.80 -28.47 20.15
N PRO A 80 -6.03 -28.58 18.82
CA PRO A 80 -5.84 -27.44 17.94
C PRO A 80 -6.93 -26.41 18.22
N SER A 81 -6.57 -25.38 18.99
CA SER A 81 -7.32 -24.14 19.14
C SER A 81 -7.81 -23.69 17.76
N SER A 82 -9.13 -23.62 17.61
CA SER A 82 -9.82 -23.25 16.39
C SER A 82 -9.27 -21.91 15.85
N GLN A 83 -8.47 -21.97 14.79
CA GLN A 83 -8.13 -20.78 14.01
C GLN A 83 -9.42 -20.34 13.32
N VAL A 84 -10.07 -19.31 13.87
CA VAL A 84 -11.23 -18.68 13.25
C VAL A 84 -10.74 -17.96 11.98
N THR A 85 -10.78 -18.66 10.85
CA THR A 85 -10.57 -18.09 9.53
C THR A 85 -11.68 -17.10 9.24
N GLN A 86 -11.50 -15.83 9.59
CA GLN A 86 -12.43 -14.79 9.15
C GLN A 86 -12.28 -14.63 7.63
N ALA A 87 -13.34 -14.97 6.91
CA ALA A 87 -13.40 -14.82 5.47
C ALA A 87 -13.16 -13.35 5.08
N VAL A 88 -12.32 -13.12 4.07
CA VAL A 88 -12.08 -11.77 3.55
C VAL A 88 -13.39 -11.21 2.99
N PRO A 89 -13.83 -10.01 3.42
CA PRO A 89 -15.04 -9.40 2.89
C PRO A 89 -14.91 -9.13 1.39
N LYS A 90 -15.85 -9.64 0.61
CA LYS A 90 -16.07 -9.21 -0.78
C LYS A 90 -16.92 -7.96 -0.74
N ASP A 91 -16.27 -6.81 -0.93
CA ASP A 91 -16.93 -5.51 -0.88
C ASP A 91 -16.45 -4.63 -2.04
N ARG A 92 -17.16 -3.54 -2.29
CA ARG A 92 -16.80 -2.54 -3.27
C ARG A 92 -15.63 -1.72 -2.75
N CYS A 93 -14.48 -1.85 -3.40
CA CYS A 93 -13.28 -1.09 -3.03
C CYS A 93 -13.52 0.43 -3.14
N ALA A 94 -13.16 1.19 -2.11
CA ALA A 94 -13.42 2.63 -2.04
C ALA A 94 -12.72 3.45 -3.14
N LEU A 95 -11.59 2.95 -3.68
CA LEU A 95 -10.80 3.65 -4.70
C LEU A 95 -11.17 3.26 -6.13
N CYS A 96 -11.12 1.96 -6.45
CA CYS A 96 -11.39 1.51 -7.81
C CYS A 96 -12.86 1.22 -8.08
N THR A 97 -13.70 1.24 -7.04
CA THR A 97 -15.16 1.01 -7.08
C THR A 97 -15.61 -0.32 -7.69
N ILE A 98 -14.66 -1.24 -7.89
CA ILE A 98 -14.86 -2.64 -8.30
C ILE A 98 -15.03 -3.50 -7.05
N VAL A 99 -15.95 -4.46 -7.11
CA VAL A 99 -16.12 -5.48 -6.07
C VAL A 99 -14.92 -6.43 -6.09
N ARG A 100 -14.16 -6.51 -4.99
CA ARG A 100 -12.99 -7.37 -4.83
C ARG A 100 -12.87 -7.84 -3.38
N ASP A 101 -11.96 -8.77 -3.14
CA ASP A 101 -11.53 -9.13 -1.79
C ASP A 101 -10.84 -7.91 -1.15
N CYS A 102 -11.51 -7.28 -0.19
CA CYS A 102 -11.06 -6.07 0.49
C CYS A 102 -10.43 -6.43 1.83
N GLU A 103 -9.19 -6.93 1.77
CA GLU A 103 -8.39 -7.32 2.95
C GLU A 103 -8.01 -6.12 3.82
N TYR A 104 -8.04 -4.90 3.26
CA TYR A 104 -7.60 -3.69 3.92
C TYR A 104 -8.77 -2.72 4.08
N ALA A 105 -8.61 -1.74 4.96
CA ALA A 105 -9.49 -0.59 5.02
C ALA A 105 -8.74 0.71 5.23
N ILE A 106 -9.32 1.80 4.73
CA ILE A 106 -8.82 3.16 4.87
C ILE A 106 -9.76 4.02 5.71
N ARG A 107 -9.19 4.93 6.49
CA ARG A 107 -9.90 5.99 7.19
C ARG A 107 -9.25 7.34 6.90
N LEU A 108 -10.08 8.34 6.59
CA LEU A 108 -9.66 9.72 6.36
C LEU A 108 -9.96 10.57 7.61
N LEU A 109 -8.97 11.31 8.10
CA LEU A 109 -9.07 12.17 9.28
C LEU A 109 -9.15 13.66 8.90
N PRO A 110 -9.77 14.51 9.74
CA PRO A 110 -10.63 14.12 10.86
C PRO A 110 -11.91 13.46 10.34
N ALA A 111 -12.41 12.46 11.08
CA ALA A 111 -13.70 11.85 10.75
C ALA A 111 -14.77 12.94 10.89
N SER A 112 -15.63 13.10 9.88
CA SER A 112 -16.84 13.92 10.05
C SER A 112 -17.65 13.33 11.19
N SER A 113 -18.13 14.17 12.09
CA SER A 113 -18.90 13.80 13.27
C SER A 113 -19.97 12.75 12.93
N ASN A 114 -19.96 11.65 13.67
CA ASN A 114 -20.84 10.46 13.62
C ASN A 114 -20.48 9.24 12.77
N THR A 115 -19.47 9.23 11.89
CA THR A 115 -19.07 7.95 11.26
C THR A 115 -17.56 7.78 11.21
N LYS A 116 -17.02 6.99 12.16
CA LYS A 116 -15.69 6.34 12.04
C LYS A 116 -15.77 5.25 10.95
N GLN A 117 -16.13 5.61 9.72
CA GLN A 117 -16.32 4.66 8.63
C GLN A 117 -14.98 4.35 7.98
N TRP A 118 -14.45 3.19 8.36
CA TRP A 118 -13.45 2.48 7.58
C TRP A 118 -14.08 2.09 6.24
N ALA A 119 -13.41 2.41 5.14
CA ALA A 119 -13.84 2.03 3.80
C ALA A 119 -12.94 0.91 3.27
N GLY A 120 -13.53 -0.14 2.69
CA GLY A 120 -12.80 -1.30 2.19
C GLY A 120 -11.82 -0.95 1.06
N LEU A 121 -10.64 -1.57 1.07
CA LEU A 121 -9.62 -1.46 0.05
C LEU A 121 -9.16 -2.84 -0.41
N CYS A 122 -9.14 -3.03 -1.72
CA CYS A 122 -8.44 -4.17 -2.32
C CYS A 122 -6.92 -3.97 -2.25
N ARG A 123 -6.17 -5.06 -2.37
CA ARG A 123 -4.70 -5.07 -2.31
C ARG A 123 -4.03 -4.06 -3.25
N CYS A 124 -4.46 -3.99 -4.52
CA CYS A 124 -3.90 -3.02 -5.48
C CYS A 124 -4.14 -1.56 -5.06
N CYS A 125 -5.33 -1.25 -4.55
CA CYS A 125 -5.65 0.11 -4.10
C CYS A 125 -4.93 0.47 -2.80
N ARG A 126 -4.67 -0.51 -1.92
CA ARG A 126 -3.82 -0.32 -0.75
C ARG A 126 -2.39 0.06 -1.16
N ASP A 127 -1.82 -0.62 -2.15
CA ASP A 127 -0.46 -0.29 -2.61
C ASP A 127 -0.38 1.11 -3.22
N ARG A 128 -1.40 1.54 -3.95
CA ARG A 128 -1.50 2.91 -4.48
C ARG A 128 -1.52 3.95 -3.36
N VAL A 129 -2.40 3.76 -2.37
CA VAL A 129 -2.53 4.68 -1.23
C VAL A 129 -1.23 4.74 -0.45
N THR A 130 -0.72 3.59 -0.02
CA THR A 130 0.49 3.53 0.82
C THR A 130 1.71 4.14 0.12
N SER A 131 1.92 3.84 -1.17
CA SER A 131 3.01 4.47 -1.96
C SER A 131 2.94 6.00 -1.99
N VAL A 132 1.73 6.56 -2.04
CA VAL A 132 1.52 8.01 -2.01
C VAL A 132 1.70 8.59 -0.60
N LEU A 133 1.24 7.87 0.43
CA LEU A 133 1.46 8.27 1.81
C LEU A 133 2.95 8.28 2.17
N ASP A 134 3.71 7.27 1.73
CA ASP A 134 5.16 7.21 1.90
C ASP A 134 5.83 8.42 1.24
N PHE A 135 5.41 8.76 0.01
CA PHE A 135 5.91 9.93 -0.71
C PHE A 135 5.64 11.25 0.02
N PHE A 136 4.41 11.48 0.48
CA PHE A 136 4.07 12.71 1.20
C PHE A 136 4.71 12.76 2.58
N THR A 137 4.81 11.64 3.29
CA THR A 137 5.48 11.56 4.60
C THR A 137 6.94 11.95 4.47
N TYR A 138 7.66 11.33 3.54
CA TYR A 138 9.06 11.64 3.28
C TYR A 138 9.25 13.09 2.81
N SER A 139 8.35 13.58 1.95
CA SER A 139 8.33 14.97 1.50
C SER A 139 8.16 15.97 2.65
N ASN A 140 7.23 15.69 3.57
CA ASN A 140 6.95 16.54 4.72
C ASN A 140 8.15 16.57 5.68
N TYR A 141 8.84 15.45 5.89
CA TYR A 141 10.09 15.41 6.67
C TYR A 141 11.20 16.27 6.07
N MET A 142 11.34 16.29 4.74
CA MET A 142 12.29 17.21 4.10
C MET A 142 11.89 18.67 4.27
N ILE A 143 10.60 19.00 4.11
CA ILE A 143 10.10 20.38 4.25
C ILE A 143 10.27 20.90 5.69
N GLN A 144 10.03 20.04 6.68
CA GLN A 144 10.22 20.34 8.11
C GLN A 144 11.72 20.39 8.49
N GLY A 145 12.61 19.96 7.59
CA GLY A 145 14.05 19.93 7.82
C GLY A 145 14.48 18.86 8.84
N SER A 146 13.66 17.83 9.08
CA SER A 146 14.07 16.66 9.88
C SER A 146 15.03 15.76 9.09
N ILE A 147 14.91 15.75 7.76
CA ILE A 147 15.83 15.08 6.83
C ILE A 147 16.47 16.15 5.94
N GLY A 148 17.81 16.19 5.89
CA GLY A 148 18.54 17.16 5.08
C GLY A 148 20.04 16.89 5.04
N PRO A 149 20.78 17.56 4.14
CA PRO A 149 22.22 17.39 4.00
C PRO A 149 22.94 17.65 5.33
N GLY A 150 23.65 16.66 5.85
CA GLY A 150 24.36 16.76 7.13
C GLY A 150 23.51 16.51 8.37
N LYS A 151 22.21 16.25 8.24
CA LYS A 151 21.35 15.71 9.32
C LYS A 151 21.18 14.20 9.15
N GLN A 152 21.32 13.45 10.25
CA GLN A 152 21.19 11.98 10.26
C GLN A 152 22.09 11.24 9.24
N GLY A 153 23.22 11.83 8.81
CA GLY A 153 24.10 11.23 7.80
C GLY A 153 23.52 11.21 6.37
N ALA A 154 22.35 11.80 6.14
CA ALA A 154 21.72 11.83 4.83
C ALA A 154 22.49 12.76 3.87
N THR A 155 23.02 12.19 2.79
CA THR A 155 23.63 12.94 1.68
C THR A 155 22.56 13.42 0.71
N ILE A 156 22.81 14.49 -0.06
CA ILE A 156 21.91 14.94 -1.14
C ILE A 156 21.61 13.78 -2.11
N LEU A 157 22.61 12.95 -2.40
CA LEU A 157 22.45 11.78 -3.26
C LEU A 157 21.50 10.73 -2.66
N SER A 158 21.60 10.46 -1.35
CA SER A 158 20.67 9.54 -0.67
C SER A 158 19.23 10.06 -0.71
N ILE A 159 19.05 11.37 -0.50
CA ILE A 159 17.73 12.02 -0.53
C ILE A 159 17.12 11.94 -1.94
N PHE A 160 17.92 12.23 -2.96
CA PHE A 160 17.51 12.15 -4.35
C PHE A 160 17.15 10.71 -4.76
N ARG A 161 17.96 9.73 -4.40
CA ARG A 161 17.69 8.30 -4.66
C ARG A 161 16.39 7.85 -3.99
N GLN A 162 16.16 8.27 -2.74
CA GLN A 162 14.92 7.94 -2.03
C GLN A 162 13.70 8.52 -2.74
N MET A 163 13.77 9.77 -3.22
CA MET A 163 12.68 10.35 -4.00
C MET A 163 12.43 9.62 -5.33
N LEU A 164 13.48 9.21 -6.03
CA LEU A 164 13.34 8.40 -7.25
C LEU A 164 12.68 7.06 -6.97
N TRP A 165 13.06 6.40 -5.87
CA TRP A 165 12.46 5.14 -5.46
C TRP A 165 10.97 5.30 -5.14
N LEU A 166 10.57 6.34 -4.41
CA LEU A 166 9.17 6.63 -4.11
C LEU A 166 8.35 6.88 -5.39
N CYS A 167 8.90 7.64 -6.34
CA CYS A 167 8.27 7.86 -7.66
C CYS A 167 8.12 6.54 -8.45
N ARG A 168 9.14 5.68 -8.43
CA ARG A 168 9.08 4.35 -9.04
C ARG A 168 8.01 3.49 -8.39
N ARG A 169 7.94 3.46 -7.06
CA ARG A 169 6.95 2.69 -6.28
C ARG A 169 5.52 3.12 -6.63
N MET A 170 5.24 4.43 -6.69
CA MET A 170 3.95 4.95 -7.17
C MET A 170 3.65 4.51 -8.62
N SER A 171 4.66 4.49 -9.49
CA SER A 171 4.50 4.07 -10.89
C SER A 171 4.16 2.58 -11.01
N THR A 172 4.75 1.73 -10.16
CA THR A 172 4.42 0.29 -10.09
C THR A 172 3.04 0.05 -9.49
N ALA A 173 2.67 0.76 -8.42
CA ALA A 173 1.35 0.64 -7.80
C ALA A 173 0.21 1.11 -8.74
N LYS A 174 0.50 2.05 -9.65
CA LYS A 174 -0.43 2.48 -10.68
C LYS A 174 -0.85 1.33 -11.61
N ILE A 175 0.08 0.47 -12.02
CA ILE A 175 -0.19 -0.61 -12.98
C ILE A 175 -0.75 -1.87 -12.30
N GLY A 176 -0.39 -2.17 -11.05
CA GLY A 176 -0.86 -3.35 -10.33
C GLY A 176 -0.44 -3.39 -8.86
N SER A 177 -0.48 -4.57 -8.25
CA SER A 177 0.04 -4.82 -6.89
C SER A 177 1.56 -4.73 -6.89
N CYS A 178 2.18 -4.02 -5.94
CA CYS A 178 3.64 -3.87 -5.86
C CYS A 178 4.34 -5.23 -5.76
N SER A 179 3.73 -6.18 -5.05
CA SER A 179 4.23 -7.55 -4.89
C SER A 179 4.41 -8.33 -6.20
N MET A 180 3.78 -7.92 -7.32
CA MET A 180 4.01 -8.54 -8.63
C MET A 180 5.39 -8.20 -9.21
N PHE A 181 6.00 -7.11 -8.74
CA PHE A 181 7.25 -6.56 -9.29
C PHE A 181 8.44 -6.74 -8.34
N GLU A 182 8.18 -6.99 -7.04
CA GLU A 182 9.22 -7.15 -6.03
C GLU A 182 10.03 -8.46 -6.21
N THR A 183 9.37 -9.57 -6.59
CA THR A 183 10.02 -10.87 -6.82
C THR A 183 11.09 -10.84 -7.90
N ALA A 184 10.91 -10.01 -8.94
CA ALA A 184 11.85 -9.88 -10.03
C ALA A 184 13.14 -9.16 -9.61
N LEU A 185 13.06 -8.22 -8.66
CA LEU A 185 14.25 -7.49 -8.22
C LEU A 185 15.14 -8.40 -7.37
N SER A 186 14.59 -9.05 -6.34
CA SER A 186 15.33 -9.99 -5.48
C SER A 186 15.97 -11.15 -6.23
N ALA A 187 15.38 -11.58 -7.36
CA ALA A 187 15.93 -12.62 -8.21
C ALA A 187 17.07 -12.14 -9.13
N ILE A 188 17.07 -10.86 -9.53
CA ILE A 188 18.09 -10.28 -10.42
C ILE A 188 19.29 -9.76 -9.63
N THR A 189 19.08 -9.28 -8.41
CA THR A 189 20.10 -8.54 -7.67
C THR A 189 20.68 -9.32 -6.48
N GLY A 190 20.33 -10.60 -6.34
CA GLY A 190 20.83 -11.48 -5.29
C GLY A 190 20.32 -11.11 -3.88
N PRO A 191 20.74 -11.85 -2.83
CA PRO A 191 20.25 -11.68 -1.46
C PRO A 191 20.52 -10.32 -0.79
N GLY A 192 21.11 -9.34 -1.49
CA GLY A 192 21.34 -7.97 -1.01
C GLY A 192 20.90 -6.89 -2.00
N GLY A 193 20.20 -7.27 -3.06
CA GLY A 193 20.00 -6.38 -4.20
C GLY A 193 18.66 -5.65 -4.27
N GLY A 194 17.82 -5.82 -3.26
CA GLY A 194 16.58 -5.11 -3.09
C GLY A 194 16.33 -4.95 -1.61
N GLY A 195 17.03 -4.02 -0.95
CA GLY A 195 16.72 -3.71 0.45
C GLY A 195 17.87 -3.24 1.33
N ASP A 196 19.13 -3.23 0.89
CA ASP A 196 20.24 -2.84 1.79
C ASP A 196 20.19 -1.37 2.26
N TRP A 197 19.40 -0.50 1.62
CA TRP A 197 19.15 0.87 2.10
C TRP A 197 17.89 0.98 2.97
N GLU A 198 16.98 0.00 2.98
CA GLU A 198 15.86 -0.05 3.93
C GLU A 198 16.38 -0.32 5.36
N THR A 199 17.52 -1.01 5.47
CA THR A 199 18.26 -1.19 6.73
C THR A 199 18.92 0.07 7.27
N ASP A 200 19.22 1.06 6.42
CA ASP A 200 19.77 2.35 6.87
C ASP A 200 18.71 3.26 7.50
N ILE A 201 17.42 2.92 7.36
CA ILE A 201 16.29 3.58 8.04
C ILE A 201 15.88 2.79 9.30
N LYS A 202 16.79 2.04 9.93
CA LYS A 202 16.57 1.50 11.30
C LYS A 202 16.86 2.50 12.41
N ILE A 203 17.18 3.77 12.09
CA ILE A 203 17.36 4.83 13.09
C ILE A 203 16.07 5.64 13.26
N LEU A 204 14.92 4.99 13.47
CA LEU A 204 13.70 5.63 14.00
C LEU A 204 12.82 4.56 14.69
N THR A 205 13.32 3.99 15.78
CA THR A 205 12.53 3.48 16.92
C THR A 205 13.21 3.94 18.18
#